data_AF-S2JFG3-F1
#
_entry.id   AF-S2JFG3-F1
#
_cell.length_a   1.000
_cell.length_b   1.000
_cell.length_c   1.000
_cell.angle_alpha   90.00
_cell.angle_beta   90.00
_cell.angle_gamma   90.00
#
_symmetry.space_group_name_H-M   'P 1'
#
loop_
_entity.id
_entity.type
_entity.pdbx_description
1 polymer ?
#
loop_
_entity_poly.entity_id
_entity_poly.type
_entity_poly.pdbx_seq_one_letter_code
_entity_poly.pdbx_strand_id
1 'polypeptide(L)'
;MKRNLQPQRLPPLNVATRMELDNTYKHNEVDAANHFQAAASAQHPTAPNASSKATAQIIDAAQTILFTACSLQRTVGRCISRIGNDSLNAAFSPILHKSKASTEKMITILDVIEKRSMPEVYSDLIQATSACISILKELCWTLRTRLSTLVQGLDAKFSRNLLMNLYSATVDTKDAWQVISPYLSVDPAQTLTSFMQHTKTSTTATPTTPLRNRSHSELTVSAHSPMTSPLASPNIKGDNTQLYTHLRNAVTSSLHVLNTLKQSIEETAQGANMPASLERKLNELLRQTQYATELSHRLDKNVEANMGSNKEDLLLLPTRKESSRRIWEDTSIYLKAIVSVMTFIRSISTEEEFVWPKSIKQGCLYVTRMTAEVAKLWNSSSTFAEDGFFLGRQERSSSVSEQPSSPYCTSPASTIDIPKNT
;
A
#
# COMPACT_ATOMS: atom_id res chain seq x y z
N MET A 1 50.05 -24.69 65.54
CA MET A 1 50.24 -24.02 64.22
C MET A 1 49.00 -23.19 63.90
N LYS A 2 49.04 -21.87 64.13
CA LYS A 2 47.94 -20.94 63.80
C LYS A 2 48.15 -20.44 62.36
N ARG A 3 47.25 -20.78 61.44
CA ARG A 3 47.28 -20.26 60.05
C ARG A 3 46.51 -18.94 60.00
N ASN A 4 47.24 -17.89 59.65
CA ASN A 4 46.72 -16.58 59.28
C ASN A 4 46.01 -16.68 57.92
N LEU A 5 44.71 -16.44 57.88
CA LEU A 5 43.96 -16.27 56.63
C LEU A 5 43.73 -14.76 56.44
N GLN A 6 44.43 -14.21 55.46
CA GLN A 6 44.32 -12.82 55.06
C GLN A 6 43.13 -12.68 54.09
N PRO A 7 42.21 -11.72 54.28
CA PRO A 7 41.05 -11.56 53.41
C PRO A 7 41.47 -10.96 52.06
N GLN A 8 41.22 -11.72 51.00
CA GLN A 8 41.50 -11.33 49.61
C GLN A 8 40.49 -10.27 49.17
N ARG A 9 40.93 -9.01 49.02
CA ARG A 9 40.13 -7.92 48.45
C ARG A 9 39.88 -8.21 46.96
N LEU A 10 38.61 -8.40 46.59
CA LEU A 10 38.17 -8.43 45.20
C LEU A 10 38.21 -7.01 44.59
N PRO A 11 38.60 -6.87 43.31
CA PRO A 11 38.62 -5.58 42.63
C PRO A 11 37.19 -5.06 42.39
N PRO A 12 36.98 -3.73 42.38
CA PRO A 12 35.68 -3.13 42.15
C PRO A 12 35.19 -3.40 40.72
N LEU A 13 34.01 -4.02 40.60
CA LEU A 13 33.27 -4.17 39.36
C LEU A 13 32.88 -2.77 38.84
N ASN A 14 33.47 -2.39 37.70
CA ASN A 14 33.23 -1.11 37.05
C ASN A 14 31.93 -1.21 36.22
N VAL A 15 30.80 -0.78 36.78
CA VAL A 15 29.44 -0.86 36.19
C VAL A 15 29.06 0.41 35.41
N ALA A 16 30.02 1.26 35.03
CA ALA A 16 29.72 2.61 34.55
C ALA A 16 29.56 2.79 33.03
N THR A 17 29.81 1.79 32.18
CA THR A 17 29.95 2.03 30.71
C THR A 17 28.72 1.69 29.84
N ARG A 18 27.55 1.37 30.40
CA ARG A 18 26.41 0.85 29.61
C ARG A 18 25.32 1.87 29.23
N MET A 19 25.41 3.14 29.65
CA MET A 19 24.31 4.10 29.43
C MET A 19 24.42 5.03 28.19
N GLU A 20 25.56 5.08 27.48
CA GLU A 20 25.71 6.06 26.37
C GLU A 20 25.09 5.63 25.03
N LEU A 21 24.89 4.34 24.77
CA LEU A 21 24.38 3.85 23.48
C LEU A 21 22.90 4.15 23.22
N ASP A 22 22.12 4.45 24.26
CA ASP A 22 20.66 4.60 24.18
C ASP A 22 20.24 6.02 23.73
N ASN A 23 21.09 7.03 23.94
CA ASN A 23 20.77 8.42 23.55
C ASN A 23 20.97 8.68 22.05
N THR A 24 21.95 8.05 21.42
CA THR A 24 22.20 8.19 19.97
C THR A 24 21.09 7.56 19.12
N TYR A 25 20.36 6.58 19.67
CA TYR A 25 19.26 5.91 18.97
C TYR A 25 17.99 6.76 18.88
N LYS A 26 17.74 7.64 19.86
CA LYS A 26 16.52 8.47 19.92
C LYS A 26 16.56 9.67 18.96
N HIS A 27 17.73 10.26 18.73
CA HIS A 27 17.84 11.44 17.87
C HIS A 27 17.50 11.12 16.40
N ASN A 28 18.05 10.02 15.88
CA ASN A 28 17.82 9.60 14.50
C ASN A 28 16.40 9.03 14.24
N GLU A 29 15.62 8.72 15.29
CA GLU A 29 14.24 8.27 15.16
C GLU A 29 13.31 9.40 14.66
N VAL A 30 13.61 10.63 15.08
CA VAL A 30 12.87 11.84 14.71
C VAL A 30 13.10 12.21 13.24
N ASP A 31 14.35 12.10 12.77
CA ASP A 31 14.70 12.50 11.40
C ASP A 31 14.07 11.59 10.34
N ALA A 32 14.08 10.28 10.56
CA ALA A 32 13.44 9.33 9.64
C ALA A 32 11.91 9.55 9.59
N ALA A 33 11.26 9.76 10.75
CA ALA A 33 9.81 9.99 10.81
C ALA A 33 9.40 11.30 10.13
N ASN A 34 10.20 12.36 10.29
CA ASN A 34 9.96 13.65 9.65
C ASN A 34 10.08 13.58 8.12
N HIS A 35 11.03 12.79 7.60
CA HIS A 35 11.20 12.58 6.16
C HIS A 35 9.96 11.93 5.52
N PHE A 36 9.40 10.89 6.16
CA PHE A 36 8.18 10.23 5.67
C PHE A 36 6.95 11.15 5.68
N GLN A 37 6.84 12.04 6.67
CA GLN A 37 5.73 12.98 6.75
C GLN A 37 5.84 14.11 5.71
N ALA A 38 7.06 14.54 5.37
CA ALA A 38 7.32 15.49 4.30
C ALA A 38 7.03 14.89 2.91
N ALA A 39 7.51 13.67 2.64
CA ALA A 39 7.29 12.97 1.38
C ALA A 39 5.79 12.74 1.07
N ALA A 40 4.99 12.42 2.09
CA ALA A 40 3.54 12.27 1.94
C ALA A 40 2.81 13.57 1.56
N SER A 41 3.41 14.73 1.84
CA SER A 41 2.79 16.05 1.62
C SER A 41 3.09 16.63 0.23
N ALA A 42 4.08 16.12 -0.49
CA ALA A 42 4.57 16.70 -1.75
C ALA A 42 3.86 16.19 -3.02
N GLN A 43 2.91 15.25 -2.92
CA GLN A 43 2.25 14.64 -4.09
C GLN A 43 1.08 15.51 -4.61
N HIS A 44 1.36 16.49 -5.48
CA HIS A 44 0.34 17.22 -6.26
C HIS A 44 0.28 16.76 -7.74
N PRO A 45 -0.92 16.70 -8.37
CA PRO A 45 -1.09 16.06 -9.68
C PRO A 45 -0.88 17.07 -10.84
N THR A 46 0.26 16.98 -11.51
CA THR A 46 0.43 17.44 -12.90
C THR A 46 0.72 16.21 -13.78
N ALA A 47 0.15 16.18 -14.99
CA ALA A 47 0.20 15.00 -15.87
C ALA A 47 1.67 14.58 -16.16
N PRO A 48 2.10 13.37 -15.74
CA PRO A 48 3.51 13.00 -15.80
C PRO A 48 3.89 12.46 -17.20
N ASN A 49 4.99 12.98 -17.75
CA ASN A 49 5.70 12.38 -18.88
C ASN A 49 6.18 10.97 -18.50
N ALA A 50 6.28 10.04 -19.46
CA ALA A 50 6.66 8.64 -19.21
C ALA A 50 8.03 8.49 -18.49
N SER A 51 8.99 9.40 -18.73
CA SER A 51 10.27 9.44 -18.01
C SER A 51 10.13 9.79 -16.53
N SER A 52 9.19 10.68 -16.18
CA SER A 52 8.88 11.06 -14.79
C SER A 52 8.32 9.87 -13.99
N LYS A 53 7.59 8.98 -14.66
CA LYS A 53 7.02 7.78 -14.02
C LYS A 53 8.09 6.80 -13.57
N ALA A 54 9.11 6.54 -14.40
CA ALA A 54 10.20 5.62 -14.04
C ALA A 54 11.04 6.16 -12.88
N THR A 55 11.36 7.47 -12.89
CA THR A 55 12.08 8.12 -11.79
C THR A 55 11.28 8.12 -10.50
N ALA A 56 9.96 8.33 -10.57
CA ALA A 56 9.09 8.25 -9.40
C ALA A 56 9.09 6.84 -8.79
N GLN A 57 8.99 5.80 -9.62
CA GLN A 57 9.03 4.41 -9.16
C GLN A 57 10.37 4.05 -8.47
N ILE A 58 11.49 4.57 -8.97
CA ILE A 58 12.81 4.37 -8.33
C ILE A 58 12.86 5.06 -6.96
N ILE A 59 12.35 6.29 -6.86
CA ILE A 59 12.29 7.02 -5.59
C ILE A 59 11.39 6.27 -4.60
N ASP A 60 10.20 5.84 -5.02
CA ASP A 60 9.26 5.10 -4.18
C ASP A 60 9.87 3.77 -3.68
N ALA A 61 10.58 3.05 -4.55
CA ALA A 61 11.28 1.82 -4.18
C ALA A 61 12.41 2.09 -3.16
N ALA A 62 13.19 3.15 -3.34
CA ALA A 62 14.24 3.54 -2.40
C ALA A 62 13.69 3.96 -1.04
N GLN A 63 12.61 4.74 -1.01
CA GLN A 63 11.92 5.14 0.22
C GLN A 63 11.32 3.93 0.95
N THR A 64 10.76 2.98 0.20
CA THR A 64 10.26 1.72 0.76
C THR A 64 11.40 0.94 1.43
N ILE A 65 12.53 0.74 0.75
CA ILE A 65 13.71 0.08 1.33
C ILE A 65 14.26 0.83 2.55
N LEU A 66 14.27 2.16 2.53
CA LEU A 66 14.68 2.97 3.67
C LEU A 66 13.80 2.71 4.88
N PHE A 67 12.47 2.71 4.69
CA PHE A 67 11.50 2.44 5.74
C PHE A 67 11.68 1.03 6.31
N THR A 68 11.73 0.04 5.42
CA THR A 68 11.89 -1.37 5.77
C THR A 68 13.19 -1.60 6.56
N ALA A 69 14.31 -1.02 6.13
CA ALA A 69 15.59 -1.10 6.83
C ALA A 69 15.50 -0.50 8.24
N CYS A 70 14.99 0.72 8.37
CA CYS A 70 14.82 1.37 9.67
C CYS A 70 13.90 0.56 10.61
N SER A 71 12.76 0.08 10.11
CA SER A 71 11.80 -0.69 10.90
C SER A 71 12.39 -2.01 11.40
N LEU A 72 13.06 -2.75 10.51
CA LEU A 72 13.68 -4.03 10.86
C LEU A 72 14.84 -3.82 11.83
N GLN A 73 15.74 -2.86 11.59
CA GLN A 73 16.83 -2.51 12.52
C GLN A 73 16.31 -2.23 13.94
N ARG A 74 15.28 -1.37 14.08
CA ARG A 74 14.68 -1.05 15.38
C ARG A 74 14.09 -2.27 16.05
N THR A 75 13.37 -3.09 15.30
CA THR A 75 12.73 -4.31 15.83
C THR A 75 13.79 -5.29 16.33
N VAL A 76 14.83 -5.55 15.53
CA VAL A 76 15.93 -6.44 15.89
C VAL A 76 16.73 -5.91 17.08
N GLY A 77 17.07 -4.61 17.08
CA GLY A 77 17.76 -3.97 18.20
C GLY A 77 16.98 -4.10 19.52
N ARG A 78 15.66 -3.82 19.50
CA ARG A 78 14.79 -3.99 20.67
C ARG A 78 14.75 -5.44 21.16
N CYS A 79 14.70 -6.42 20.25
CA CYS A 79 14.73 -7.84 20.60
C CYS A 79 16.05 -8.23 21.28
N ILE A 80 17.20 -7.84 20.71
CA ILE A 80 18.52 -8.15 21.27
C ILE A 80 18.69 -7.54 22.65
N SER A 81 18.35 -6.26 22.81
CA SER A 81 18.47 -5.54 24.09
C SER A 81 17.62 -6.18 25.19
N ARG A 82 16.44 -6.73 24.86
CA ARG A 82 15.57 -7.40 25.82
C ARG A 82 16.09 -8.76 26.27
N ILE A 83 16.65 -9.54 25.35
CA ILE A 83 17.19 -10.87 25.67
C ILE A 83 18.49 -10.75 26.47
N GLY A 84 19.31 -9.74 26.18
CA GLY A 84 20.58 -9.52 26.89
C GLY A 84 21.64 -10.60 26.62
N ASN A 85 21.55 -11.30 25.48
CA ASN A 85 22.50 -12.34 25.10
C ASN A 85 23.65 -11.77 24.25
N ASP A 86 24.87 -11.84 24.80
CA ASP A 86 26.09 -11.29 24.17
C ASP A 86 26.41 -11.93 22.81
N SER A 87 26.09 -13.22 22.63
CA SER A 87 26.32 -13.91 21.35
C SER A 87 25.40 -13.39 20.24
N LEU A 88 24.15 -13.05 20.57
CA LEU A 88 23.23 -12.42 19.62
C LEU A 88 23.71 -10.99 19.32
N ASN A 89 24.13 -10.24 20.33
CA ASN A 89 24.65 -8.90 20.14
C ASN A 89 25.87 -8.89 19.21
N ALA A 90 26.85 -9.77 19.46
CA ALA A 90 28.03 -9.92 18.61
C ALA A 90 27.68 -10.31 17.16
N ALA A 91 26.66 -11.15 16.95
CA ALA A 91 26.23 -11.56 15.61
C ALA A 91 25.51 -10.44 14.83
N PHE A 92 24.68 -9.64 15.49
CA PHE A 92 23.84 -8.64 14.82
C PHE A 92 24.49 -7.25 14.75
N SER A 93 25.34 -6.89 15.72
CA SER A 93 25.93 -5.54 15.80
C SER A 93 26.64 -5.08 14.51
N PRO A 94 27.50 -5.90 13.86
CA PRO A 94 28.17 -5.48 12.63
C PRO A 94 27.18 -5.19 11.49
N ILE A 95 26.16 -6.03 11.34
CA ILE A 95 25.16 -5.91 10.27
C ILE A 95 24.25 -4.71 10.52
N LEU A 96 23.84 -4.49 11.78
CA LEU A 96 23.05 -3.32 12.16
C LEU A 96 23.82 -2.01 11.92
N HIS A 97 25.11 -1.97 12.25
CA HIS A 97 25.96 -0.80 11.95
C HIS A 97 26.10 -0.55 10.45
N LYS A 98 26.37 -1.60 9.67
CA LYS A 98 26.46 -1.52 8.20
C LYS A 98 25.13 -1.04 7.59
N SER A 99 24.01 -1.56 8.09
CA SER A 99 22.67 -1.17 7.66
C SER A 99 22.39 0.30 7.98
N LYS A 100 22.76 0.76 9.18
CA LYS A 100 22.64 2.17 9.59
C LYS A 100 23.42 3.11 8.67
N ALA A 101 24.69 2.82 8.42
CA ALA A 101 25.51 3.64 7.51
C ALA A 101 24.92 3.68 6.08
N SER A 102 24.38 2.55 5.60
CA SER A 102 23.72 2.49 4.29
C SER A 102 22.43 3.31 4.24
N THR A 103 21.63 3.32 5.30
CA THR A 103 20.41 4.14 5.37
C THR A 103 20.72 5.64 5.42
N GLU A 104 21.77 6.05 6.15
CA GLU A 104 22.21 7.46 6.20
C GLU A 104 22.70 7.95 4.83
N LYS A 105 23.45 7.11 4.10
CA LYS A 105 23.84 7.41 2.71
C LYS A 105 22.61 7.60 1.81
N MET A 106 21.62 6.73 1.93
CA MET A 106 20.41 6.79 1.10
C MET A 106 19.55 8.02 1.41
N ILE A 107 19.41 8.41 2.69
CA ILE A 107 18.76 9.65 3.11
C ILE A 107 19.44 10.86 2.46
N THR A 108 20.78 10.92 2.54
CA THR A 108 21.56 12.03 1.97
C THR A 108 21.31 12.18 0.46
N ILE A 109 21.22 11.06 -0.28
CA ILE A 109 20.95 11.08 -1.73
C ILE A 109 19.51 11.54 -2.01
N LEU A 110 18.53 11.03 -1.26
CA LEU A 110 17.13 11.44 -1.39
C LEU A 110 16.94 12.95 -1.13
N ASP A 111 17.64 13.51 -0.14
CA ASP A 111 17.61 14.95 0.15
C ASP A 111 18.18 15.79 -1.00
N VAL A 112 19.20 15.28 -1.70
CA VAL A 112 19.75 15.94 -2.89
C VAL A 112 18.75 15.90 -4.04
N ILE A 113 18.07 14.78 -4.25
CA ILE A 113 17.04 14.62 -5.30
C ILE A 113 15.85 15.56 -5.07
N GLU A 114 15.41 15.70 -3.82
CA GLU A 114 14.32 16.60 -3.43
C GLU A 114 14.67 18.07 -3.74
N LYS A 115 15.93 18.47 -3.50
CA LYS A 115 16.42 19.83 -3.80
C LYS A 115 16.72 20.04 -5.28
N ARG A 116 17.20 19.01 -5.98
CA ARG A 116 17.68 19.10 -7.36
C ARG A 116 17.57 17.76 -8.08
N SER A 117 16.68 17.67 -9.06
CA SER A 117 16.55 16.48 -9.91
C SER A 117 17.64 16.46 -11.00
N MET A 118 18.74 15.75 -10.73
CA MET A 118 19.84 15.54 -11.69
C MET A 118 19.94 14.04 -12.06
N PRO A 119 20.12 13.69 -13.35
CA PRO A 119 20.21 12.30 -13.80
C PRO A 119 21.28 11.45 -13.08
N GLU A 120 22.43 12.04 -12.78
CA GLU A 120 23.55 11.37 -12.12
C GLU A 120 23.19 10.88 -10.71
N VAL A 121 22.38 11.65 -9.97
CA VAL A 121 21.99 11.34 -8.59
C VAL A 121 21.07 10.11 -8.53
N TYR A 122 20.32 9.82 -9.60
CA TYR A 122 19.52 8.60 -9.67
C TYR A 122 20.38 7.35 -9.79
N SER A 123 21.53 7.41 -10.47
CA SER A 123 22.47 6.30 -10.52
C SER A 123 23.01 5.98 -9.12
N ASP A 124 23.38 7.02 -8.37
CA ASP A 124 23.82 6.88 -6.99
C ASP A 124 22.71 6.32 -6.09
N LEU A 125 21.46 6.75 -6.28
CA LEU A 125 20.31 6.23 -5.53
C LEU A 125 20.08 4.74 -5.82
N ILE A 126 20.13 4.33 -7.09
CA ILE A 126 19.99 2.93 -7.52
C ILE A 126 21.08 2.08 -6.85
N GLN A 127 22.33 2.53 -6.89
CA GLN A 127 23.45 1.83 -6.26
C GLN A 127 23.31 1.76 -4.74
N ALA A 128 22.95 2.87 -4.08
CA ALA A 128 22.74 2.91 -2.64
C ALA A 128 21.59 2.00 -2.21
N THR A 129 20.50 1.96 -2.98
CA THR A 129 19.35 1.10 -2.69
C THR A 129 19.70 -0.38 -2.88
N SER A 130 20.44 -0.72 -3.94
CA SER A 130 20.95 -2.09 -4.16
C SER A 130 21.89 -2.57 -3.04
N ALA A 131 22.78 -1.69 -2.57
CA ALA A 131 23.63 -1.97 -1.42
C ALA A 131 22.81 -2.19 -0.14
N CYS A 132 21.80 -1.35 0.10
CA CYS A 132 20.88 -1.49 1.24
C CYS A 132 20.10 -2.81 1.19
N ILE A 133 19.58 -3.19 0.02
CA ILE A 133 18.91 -4.49 -0.22
C ILE A 133 19.86 -5.66 0.11
N SER A 134 21.12 -5.57 -0.29
CA SER A 134 22.11 -6.62 0.00
C SER A 134 22.36 -6.78 1.50
N ILE A 135 22.42 -5.67 2.24
CA ILE A 135 22.57 -5.67 3.70
C ILE A 135 21.30 -6.20 4.39
N LEU A 136 20.12 -5.82 3.90
CA LEU A 136 18.85 -6.36 4.39
C LEU A 136 18.76 -7.87 4.21
N LYS A 137 19.22 -8.40 3.07
CA LYS A 137 19.30 -9.86 2.85
C LYS A 137 20.21 -10.54 3.86
N GLU A 138 21.37 -9.95 4.14
CA GLU A 138 22.31 -10.42 5.17
C GLU A 138 21.67 -10.41 6.58
N LEU A 139 20.93 -9.35 6.91
CA LEU A 139 20.20 -9.23 8.17
C LEU A 139 19.07 -10.26 8.29
N CYS A 140 18.26 -10.44 7.24
CA CYS A 140 17.20 -11.45 7.18
C CYS A 140 17.76 -12.87 7.30
N TRP A 141 18.91 -13.14 6.67
CA TRP A 141 19.60 -14.42 6.79
C TRP A 141 20.09 -14.68 8.22
N THR A 142 20.72 -13.69 8.83
CA THR A 142 21.20 -13.77 10.23
C THR A 142 20.03 -13.95 11.19
N LEU A 143 18.92 -13.25 10.97
CA LEU A 143 17.67 -13.47 11.70
C LEU A 143 17.18 -14.91 11.55
N ARG A 144 17.09 -15.43 10.34
CA ARG A 144 16.65 -16.80 10.09
C ARG A 144 17.49 -17.83 10.83
N THR A 145 18.82 -17.70 10.80
CA THR A 145 19.73 -18.65 11.46
C THR A 145 19.70 -18.57 12.99
N ARG A 146 19.32 -17.42 13.57
CA ARG A 146 19.25 -17.20 15.03
C ARG A 146 17.82 -17.08 15.55
N LEU A 147 16.82 -17.36 14.72
CA LEU A 147 15.41 -17.11 15.02
C LEU A 147 14.93 -17.92 16.22
N SER A 148 15.35 -19.19 16.33
CA SER A 148 14.99 -20.06 17.46
C SER A 148 15.47 -19.49 18.79
N THR A 149 16.73 -19.03 18.86
CA THR A 149 17.30 -18.40 20.06
C THR A 149 16.60 -17.08 20.39
N LEU A 150 16.27 -16.28 19.38
CA LEU A 150 15.52 -15.03 19.57
C LEU A 150 14.12 -15.32 20.15
N VAL A 151 13.36 -16.22 19.54
CA VAL A 151 11.99 -16.53 19.95
C VAL A 151 11.94 -17.18 21.33
N GLN A 152 12.92 -18.01 21.70
CA GLN A 152 13.00 -18.60 23.05
C GLN A 152 13.25 -17.56 24.14
N GLY A 153 13.94 -16.46 23.83
CA GLY A 153 14.22 -15.38 24.77
C GLY A 153 13.19 -14.25 24.78
N LEU A 154 12.21 -14.27 23.88
CA LEU A 154 11.21 -13.21 23.73
C LEU A 154 9.83 -13.69 24.19
N ASP A 155 9.01 -12.76 24.67
CA ASP A 155 7.59 -13.04 24.84
C ASP A 155 6.89 -13.24 23.48
N ALA A 156 5.68 -13.81 23.51
CA ALA A 156 4.91 -14.09 22.30
C ALA A 156 4.57 -12.82 21.50
N LYS A 157 4.44 -11.66 22.17
CA LYS A 157 4.11 -10.39 21.52
C LYS A 157 5.29 -9.85 20.72
N PHE A 158 6.51 -9.86 21.27
CA PHE A 158 7.72 -9.45 20.55
C PHE A 158 8.09 -10.46 19.47
N SER A 159 7.92 -11.75 19.74
CA SER A 159 8.14 -12.79 18.73
C SER A 159 7.23 -12.60 17.52
N ARG A 160 5.92 -12.38 17.75
CA ARG A 160 4.96 -12.08 16.67
C ARG A 160 5.34 -10.80 15.92
N ASN A 161 5.68 -9.73 16.64
CA ASN A 161 6.08 -8.47 16.02
C ASN A 161 7.35 -8.61 15.16
N LEU A 162 8.35 -9.37 15.64
CA LEU A 162 9.57 -9.67 14.89
C LEU A 162 9.26 -10.43 13.60
N LEU A 163 8.44 -11.48 13.69
CA LEU A 163 8.04 -12.29 12.53
C LEU A 163 7.26 -11.47 11.49
N MET A 164 6.33 -10.63 11.95
CA MET A 164 5.58 -9.74 11.05
C MET A 164 6.51 -8.77 10.32
N ASN A 165 7.41 -8.09 11.04
CA ASN A 165 8.38 -7.17 10.43
C ASN A 165 9.34 -7.89 9.48
N LEU A 166 9.78 -9.10 9.83
CA LEU A 166 10.63 -9.91 8.95
C LEU A 166 9.90 -10.27 7.65
N TYR A 167 8.64 -10.72 7.75
CA TYR A 167 7.84 -11.05 6.57
C TYR A 167 7.59 -9.84 5.67
N SER A 168 7.11 -8.73 6.25
CA SER A 168 6.94 -7.47 5.50
C SER A 168 8.23 -7.03 4.83
N ALA A 169 9.36 -7.09 5.55
CA ALA A 169 10.65 -6.70 4.99
C ALA A 169 11.07 -7.57 3.79
N THR A 170 10.77 -8.88 3.82
CA THR A 170 11.07 -9.75 2.67
C THR A 170 10.22 -9.44 1.43
N VAL A 171 8.95 -9.08 1.63
CA VAL A 171 8.04 -8.67 0.55
C VAL A 171 8.51 -7.34 -0.05
N ASP A 172 8.69 -6.32 0.79
CA ASP A 172 9.15 -4.99 0.37
C ASP A 172 10.50 -5.06 -0.36
N THR A 173 11.43 -5.88 0.13
CA THR A 173 12.75 -6.08 -0.50
C THR A 173 12.62 -6.69 -1.89
N LYS A 174 11.72 -7.68 -2.05
CA LYS A 174 11.47 -8.33 -3.34
C LYS A 174 10.89 -7.34 -4.34
N ASP A 175 9.87 -6.60 -3.93
CA ASP A 175 9.15 -5.69 -4.82
C ASP A 175 10.05 -4.52 -5.25
N ALA A 176 10.80 -3.92 -4.33
CA ALA A 176 11.78 -2.89 -4.66
C ALA A 176 12.92 -3.42 -5.55
N TRP A 177 13.37 -4.65 -5.35
CA TRP A 177 14.38 -5.27 -6.23
C TRP A 177 13.86 -5.44 -7.66
N GLN A 178 12.59 -5.82 -7.85
CA GLN A 178 12.00 -5.91 -9.19
C GLN A 178 12.00 -4.56 -9.91
N VAL A 179 11.76 -3.46 -9.18
CA VAL A 179 11.84 -2.11 -9.74
C VAL A 179 13.27 -1.73 -10.10
N ILE A 180 14.25 -2.05 -9.26
CA ILE A 180 15.62 -1.53 -9.39
C ILE A 180 16.51 -2.39 -10.28
N SER A 181 16.29 -3.72 -10.31
CA SER A 181 17.14 -4.66 -11.05
C SER A 181 17.34 -4.39 -12.54
N PRO A 182 16.36 -3.86 -13.31
CA PRO A 182 16.56 -3.52 -14.71
C PRO A 182 17.62 -2.42 -14.93
N TYR A 183 17.86 -1.59 -13.92
CA TYR A 183 18.80 -0.47 -13.99
C TYR A 183 20.23 -0.84 -13.52
N LEU A 184 20.43 -2.07 -13.02
CA LEU A 184 21.73 -2.55 -12.54
C LEU A 184 22.53 -3.31 -13.62
N SER A 185 21.87 -3.85 -14.64
CA SER A 185 22.48 -4.71 -15.66
C SER A 185 23.01 -3.96 -16.90
N VAL A 186 22.66 -2.69 -17.05
CA VAL A 186 23.01 -1.88 -18.22
C VAL A 186 23.81 -0.67 -17.76
N ASP A 187 24.81 -0.27 -18.55
CA ASP A 187 25.61 0.93 -18.31
C ASP A 187 24.69 2.12 -17.95
N PRO A 188 24.70 2.61 -16.69
CA PRO A 188 23.65 3.49 -16.16
C PRO A 188 23.46 4.76 -17.00
N ALA A 189 24.56 5.24 -17.59
CA ALA A 189 24.57 6.41 -18.44
C ALA A 189 23.77 6.22 -19.74
N GLN A 190 23.85 5.05 -20.38
CA GLN A 190 23.18 4.84 -21.68
C GLN A 190 21.67 4.60 -21.51
N THR A 191 21.26 3.86 -20.48
CA THR A 191 19.85 3.48 -20.28
C THR A 191 18.98 4.66 -19.87
N LEU A 192 19.42 5.43 -18.86
CA LEU A 192 18.68 6.61 -18.42
C LEU A 192 18.58 7.64 -19.55
N THR A 193 19.65 7.79 -20.34
CA THR A 193 19.70 8.76 -21.43
C THR A 193 18.85 8.32 -22.62
N SER A 194 18.85 7.03 -22.99
CA SER A 194 17.97 6.46 -24.03
C SER A 194 16.50 6.66 -23.67
N PHE A 195 16.09 6.33 -22.44
CA PHE A 195 14.70 6.53 -22.00
C PHE A 195 14.29 8.01 -21.93
N MET A 196 15.23 8.92 -21.69
CA MET A 196 14.97 10.36 -21.69
C MET A 196 14.98 10.98 -23.10
N GLN A 197 15.73 10.44 -24.06
CA GLN A 197 15.93 11.05 -25.39
C GLN A 197 14.85 10.70 -26.43
N HIS A 198 14.05 9.64 -26.25
CA HIS A 198 13.05 9.22 -27.26
C HIS A 198 11.79 10.10 -27.39
N THR A 199 11.73 11.31 -26.78
CA THR A 199 10.54 12.18 -26.80
C THR A 199 10.65 13.46 -27.64
N LYS A 200 11.76 13.67 -28.36
CA LYS A 200 11.89 14.79 -29.29
C LYS A 200 12.25 14.30 -30.68
N THR A 201 11.24 14.09 -31.53
CA THR A 201 11.18 14.42 -32.98
C THR A 201 10.20 13.49 -33.68
N SER A 202 9.02 14.01 -34.04
CA SER A 202 8.19 13.46 -35.12
C SER A 202 7.34 14.59 -35.68
N THR A 203 7.99 15.52 -36.36
CA THR A 203 7.34 16.47 -37.27
C THR A 203 7.99 16.31 -38.64
N THR A 204 7.15 15.92 -39.61
CA THR A 204 7.31 16.05 -41.07
C THR A 204 8.49 15.35 -41.76
N ALA A 205 8.21 14.26 -42.50
CA ALA A 205 8.40 14.19 -43.97
C ALA A 205 8.14 12.77 -44.56
N THR A 206 7.17 12.72 -45.49
CA THR A 206 7.06 11.96 -46.77
C THR A 206 7.61 10.51 -46.96
N PRO A 207 6.82 9.64 -47.66
CA PRO A 207 7.21 8.27 -48.00
C PRO A 207 7.93 8.19 -49.36
N THR A 208 9.02 7.43 -49.43
CA THR A 208 9.52 6.88 -50.71
C THR A 208 10.02 5.45 -50.50
N THR A 209 9.42 4.54 -51.26
CA THR A 209 9.88 3.18 -51.61
C THR A 209 11.15 3.27 -52.47
N PRO A 210 12.07 2.27 -52.49
CA PRO A 210 11.85 1.08 -53.34
C PRO A 210 12.48 -0.27 -52.88
N LEU A 211 11.82 -1.33 -53.36
CA LEU A 211 12.29 -2.63 -53.89
C LEU A 211 13.62 -3.30 -53.43
N ARG A 212 13.45 -4.58 -53.03
CA ARG A 212 14.06 -5.81 -53.62
C ARG A 212 15.58 -6.05 -53.43
N ASN A 213 15.92 -7.05 -52.62
CA ASN A 213 16.63 -8.22 -53.13
C ASN A 213 16.58 -9.45 -52.21
N ARG A 214 16.65 -10.62 -52.87
CA ARG A 214 16.38 -11.99 -52.44
C ARG A 214 17.64 -12.83 -52.67
N SER A 215 17.87 -13.85 -51.82
CA SER A 215 18.70 -15.09 -51.97
C SER A 215 19.78 -15.22 -50.88
N HIS A 216 19.76 -16.21 -49.97
CA HIS A 216 19.91 -17.69 -50.04
C HIS A 216 21.37 -18.17 -49.78
N SER A 217 21.58 -18.85 -48.64
CA SER A 217 22.43 -20.05 -48.37
C SER A 217 22.67 -20.15 -46.86
N GLU A 218 22.06 -21.10 -46.15
CA GLU A 218 22.48 -22.51 -45.92
C GLU A 218 23.63 -22.71 -44.91
N LEU A 219 23.21 -23.21 -43.73
CA LEU A 219 23.83 -24.24 -42.86
C LEU A 219 25.31 -24.15 -42.46
N THR A 220 25.55 -24.00 -41.15
CA THR A 220 26.34 -24.97 -40.34
C THR A 220 26.18 -24.72 -38.82
N VAL A 221 25.71 -25.77 -38.13
CA VAL A 221 26.02 -26.26 -36.77
C VAL A 221 26.69 -25.30 -35.77
N SER A 222 26.01 -25.00 -34.65
CA SER A 222 26.47 -25.37 -33.28
C SER A 222 25.71 -24.61 -32.17
N ALA A 223 24.95 -25.38 -31.39
CA ALA A 223 24.89 -25.41 -29.93
C ALA A 223 24.60 -24.17 -29.05
N HIS A 224 23.60 -24.38 -28.18
CA HIS A 224 23.40 -23.85 -26.80
C HIS A 224 22.66 -22.52 -26.56
N SER A 225 21.44 -22.69 -26.02
CA SER A 225 20.74 -21.85 -25.01
C SER A 225 20.01 -20.58 -25.49
N PRO A 226 19.15 -19.97 -24.63
CA PRO A 226 17.80 -20.42 -24.31
C PRO A 226 16.75 -19.34 -24.67
N MET A 227 15.47 -19.74 -24.56
CA MET A 227 14.25 -18.93 -24.68
C MET A 227 14.43 -17.41 -24.52
N THR A 228 14.38 -16.70 -25.64
CA THR A 228 14.08 -15.27 -25.67
C THR A 228 12.60 -15.06 -25.37
N SER A 229 12.28 -14.71 -24.13
CA SER A 229 10.95 -14.18 -23.78
C SER A 229 10.72 -12.86 -24.52
N PRO A 230 9.59 -12.69 -25.22
CA PRO A 230 9.30 -11.44 -25.90
C PRO A 230 8.88 -10.38 -24.88
N LEU A 231 9.63 -9.28 -24.89
CA LEU A 231 9.21 -7.90 -24.65
C LEU A 231 7.93 -7.68 -23.82
N ALA A 232 8.14 -7.31 -22.56
CA ALA A 232 7.17 -6.51 -21.81
C ALA A 232 7.16 -5.08 -22.38
N SER A 233 6.29 -4.83 -23.35
CA SER A 233 5.90 -3.48 -23.75
C SER A 233 5.09 -2.82 -22.62
N PRO A 234 5.29 -1.54 -22.28
CA PRO A 234 4.48 -0.83 -21.30
C PRO A 234 3.16 -0.42 -21.98
N ASN A 235 2.20 -1.35 -22.05
CA ASN A 235 0.90 -1.03 -22.61
C ASN A 235 0.00 -0.46 -21.51
N ILE A 236 -0.25 0.84 -21.62
CA ILE A 236 -1.30 1.61 -20.93
C ILE A 236 -2.65 1.07 -21.44
N LYS A 237 -3.04 -0.12 -20.95
CA LYS A 237 -4.38 -0.71 -21.08
C LYS A 237 -4.42 -1.98 -20.23
N GLY A 238 -5.04 -1.89 -19.04
CA GLY A 238 -5.78 -3.04 -18.52
C GLY A 238 -5.23 -3.79 -17.31
N ASP A 239 -4.23 -3.30 -16.57
CA ASP A 239 -3.91 -3.91 -15.28
C ASP A 239 -4.82 -3.37 -14.17
N ASN A 240 -6.05 -3.89 -14.13
CA ASN A 240 -6.97 -3.74 -12.99
C ASN A 240 -6.42 -4.41 -11.71
N THR A 241 -5.22 -4.98 -11.75
CA THR A 241 -4.51 -5.62 -10.62
C THR A 241 -4.39 -4.68 -9.43
N GLN A 242 -4.06 -3.41 -9.67
CA GLN A 242 -4.01 -2.40 -8.60
C GLN A 242 -5.39 -2.20 -7.96
N LEU A 243 -6.43 -2.00 -8.76
CA LEU A 243 -7.81 -1.82 -8.25
C LEU A 243 -8.25 -3.03 -7.42
N TYR A 244 -8.05 -4.24 -7.92
CA TYR A 244 -8.41 -5.46 -7.19
C TYR A 244 -7.62 -5.64 -5.89
N THR A 245 -6.33 -5.28 -5.89
CA THR A 245 -5.51 -5.30 -4.68
C THR A 245 -6.05 -4.33 -3.62
N HIS A 246 -6.36 -3.09 -4.02
CA HIS A 246 -6.96 -2.10 -3.12
C HIS A 246 -8.35 -2.54 -2.61
N LEU A 247 -9.15 -3.15 -3.48
CA LEU A 247 -10.46 -3.67 -3.14
C LEU A 247 -10.38 -4.79 -2.09
N ARG A 248 -9.46 -5.74 -2.28
CA ARG A 248 -9.19 -6.83 -1.32
C ARG A 248 -8.70 -6.30 0.02
N ASN A 249 -7.81 -5.31 -0.01
CA ASN A 249 -7.34 -4.65 1.21
C ASN A 249 -8.48 -3.95 1.94
N ALA A 250 -9.37 -3.25 1.21
CA ALA A 250 -10.55 -2.62 1.80
C ALA A 250 -11.49 -3.65 2.43
N VAL A 251 -11.77 -4.76 1.74
CA VAL A 251 -12.61 -5.86 2.25
C VAL A 251 -12.03 -6.50 3.51
N THR A 252 -10.73 -6.85 3.49
CA THR A 252 -10.04 -7.45 4.65
C THR A 252 -10.08 -6.52 5.86
N SER A 253 -9.83 -5.23 5.63
CA SER A 253 -9.85 -4.20 6.67
C SER A 253 -11.24 -4.01 7.25
N SER A 254 -12.27 -3.98 6.39
CA SER A 254 -13.67 -3.90 6.82
C SER A 254 -14.06 -5.12 7.66
N LEU A 255 -13.72 -6.34 7.24
CA LEU A 255 -14.01 -7.55 8.01
C LEU A 255 -13.42 -7.50 9.43
N HIS A 256 -12.18 -7.01 9.57
CA HIS A 256 -11.57 -6.84 10.89
C HIS A 256 -12.35 -5.85 11.77
N VAL A 257 -12.76 -4.71 11.21
CA VAL A 257 -13.52 -3.69 11.94
C VAL A 257 -14.93 -4.18 12.28
N LEU A 258 -15.62 -4.84 11.36
CA LEU A 258 -16.96 -5.40 11.58
C LEU A 258 -16.94 -6.47 12.69
N ASN A 259 -15.93 -7.35 12.72
CA ASN A 259 -15.77 -8.33 13.78
C ASN A 259 -15.49 -7.67 15.15
N THR A 260 -14.62 -6.66 15.17
CA THR A 260 -14.32 -5.89 16.40
C THR A 260 -15.56 -5.15 16.89
N LEU A 261 -16.35 -4.59 15.97
CA LEU A 261 -17.60 -3.91 16.27
C LEU A 261 -18.63 -4.86 16.85
N LYS A 262 -18.82 -6.03 16.23
CA LYS A 262 -19.70 -7.09 16.74
C LYS A 262 -19.34 -7.47 18.17
N GLN A 263 -18.05 -7.74 18.43
CA GLN A 263 -17.58 -8.08 19.78
C GLN A 263 -17.87 -6.95 20.79
N SER A 264 -17.61 -5.69 20.42
CA SER A 264 -17.89 -4.56 21.30
C SER A 264 -19.38 -4.37 21.59
N ILE A 265 -20.26 -4.68 20.63
CA ILE A 265 -21.72 -4.63 20.83
C ILE A 265 -22.13 -5.74 21.82
N GLU A 266 -21.63 -6.96 21.63
CA GLU A 266 -21.92 -8.10 22.52
C GLU A 266 -21.43 -7.85 23.96
N GLU A 267 -20.22 -7.29 24.12
CA GLU A 267 -19.68 -6.90 25.42
C GLU A 267 -20.52 -5.80 26.10
N THR A 268 -21.02 -4.84 25.32
CA THR A 268 -21.90 -3.77 25.84
C THR A 268 -23.26 -4.33 26.27
N ALA A 269 -23.80 -5.28 25.50
CA ALA A 269 -25.11 -5.90 25.77
C ALA A 269 -25.12 -6.74 27.05
N GLN A 270 -23.96 -7.23 27.52
CA GLN A 270 -23.83 -7.94 28.79
C GLN A 270 -23.84 -7.02 30.02
N GLY A 271 -23.77 -5.70 29.83
CA GLY A 271 -23.82 -4.72 30.91
C GLY A 271 -25.21 -4.61 31.55
N ALA A 272 -25.31 -4.75 32.87
CA ALA A 272 -26.58 -4.82 33.61
C ALA A 272 -27.44 -3.54 33.58
N ASN A 273 -26.93 -2.40 33.08
CA ASN A 273 -27.58 -1.09 33.17
C ASN A 273 -27.60 -0.36 31.81
N MET A 274 -27.99 -1.04 30.73
CA MET A 274 -28.08 -0.42 29.39
C MET A 274 -29.47 0.21 29.16
N PRO A 275 -29.55 1.46 28.68
CA PRO A 275 -30.83 2.06 28.26
C PRO A 275 -31.48 1.29 27.11
N ALA A 276 -32.80 1.11 27.16
CA ALA A 276 -33.55 0.37 26.12
C ALA A 276 -33.50 1.04 24.73
N SER A 277 -33.30 2.36 24.66
CA SER A 277 -33.08 3.09 23.39
C SER A 277 -31.77 2.65 22.73
N LEU A 278 -30.69 2.66 23.51
CA LEU A 278 -29.35 2.26 23.07
C LEU A 278 -29.33 0.79 22.69
N GLU A 279 -29.95 -0.10 23.49
CA GLU A 279 -30.05 -1.53 23.18
C GLU A 279 -30.67 -1.77 21.79
N ARG A 280 -31.79 -1.11 21.49
CA ARG A 280 -32.46 -1.23 20.19
C ARG A 280 -31.57 -0.78 19.04
N LYS A 281 -30.84 0.33 19.22
CA LYS A 281 -29.90 0.85 18.22
C LYS A 281 -28.69 -0.08 18.03
N LEU A 282 -28.14 -0.63 19.09
CA LEU A 282 -27.03 -1.57 19.02
C LEU A 282 -27.43 -2.88 18.32
N ASN A 283 -28.64 -3.38 18.58
CA ASN A 283 -29.19 -4.55 17.88
C ASN A 283 -29.39 -4.28 16.37
N GLU A 284 -29.88 -3.10 15.99
CA GLU A 284 -29.97 -2.73 14.58
C GLU A 284 -28.58 -2.56 13.94
N LEU A 285 -27.61 -2.00 14.67
CA LEU A 285 -26.23 -1.88 14.19
C LEU A 285 -25.60 -3.25 13.97
N LEU A 286 -25.86 -4.21 14.88
CA LEU A 286 -25.41 -5.58 14.76
C LEU A 286 -25.97 -6.24 13.50
N ARG A 287 -27.27 -6.04 13.21
CA ARG A 287 -27.91 -6.53 11.98
C ARG A 287 -27.25 -5.95 10.73
N GLN A 288 -26.99 -4.63 10.69
CA GLN A 288 -26.30 -4.00 9.56
C GLN A 288 -24.84 -4.48 9.42
N THR A 289 -24.16 -4.73 10.54
CA THR A 289 -22.79 -5.25 10.57
C THR A 289 -22.73 -6.67 9.98
N GLN A 290 -23.69 -7.54 10.32
CA GLN A 290 -23.80 -8.88 9.75
C GLN A 290 -24.04 -8.83 8.24
N TYR A 291 -24.98 -8.01 7.78
CA TYR A 291 -25.24 -7.80 6.36
C TYR A 291 -24.00 -7.31 5.61
N ALA A 292 -23.28 -6.33 6.15
CA ALA A 292 -22.03 -5.83 5.56
C ALA A 292 -20.92 -6.91 5.53
N THR A 293 -20.89 -7.81 6.51
CA THR A 293 -19.95 -8.93 6.57
C THR A 293 -20.20 -9.94 5.45
N GLU A 294 -21.47 -10.29 5.20
CA GLU A 294 -21.86 -11.18 4.10
C GLU A 294 -21.49 -10.59 2.74
N LEU A 295 -21.77 -9.30 2.53
CA LEU A 295 -21.39 -8.58 1.31
C LEU A 295 -19.87 -8.52 1.13
N SER A 296 -19.11 -8.33 2.21
CA SER A 296 -17.65 -8.33 2.20
C SER A 296 -17.10 -9.67 1.72
N HIS A 297 -17.60 -10.79 2.26
CA HIS A 297 -17.20 -12.13 1.82
C HIS A 297 -17.61 -12.44 0.37
N ARG A 298 -18.80 -12.00 -0.05
CA ARG A 298 -19.26 -12.16 -1.43
C ARG A 298 -18.35 -11.42 -2.41
N LEU A 299 -18.00 -10.19 -2.07
CA LEU A 299 -17.08 -9.38 -2.87
C LEU A 299 -15.68 -9.98 -2.91
N ASP A 300 -15.14 -10.45 -1.79
CA ASP A 300 -13.81 -11.10 -1.71
C ASP A 300 -13.69 -12.26 -2.70
N LYS A 301 -14.67 -13.18 -2.66
CA LYS A 301 -14.74 -14.33 -3.59
C LYS A 301 -14.78 -13.89 -5.06
N ASN A 302 -15.53 -12.84 -5.37
CA ASN A 302 -15.64 -12.33 -6.72
C ASN A 302 -14.36 -11.62 -7.18
N VAL A 303 -13.66 -10.93 -6.29
CA VAL A 303 -12.34 -10.35 -6.58
C VAL A 303 -11.33 -11.46 -6.86
N GLU A 304 -11.27 -12.49 -6.01
CA GLU A 304 -10.36 -13.63 -6.21
C GLU A 304 -10.62 -14.37 -7.53
N ALA A 305 -11.89 -14.61 -7.88
CA ALA A 305 -12.26 -15.23 -9.14
C ALA A 305 -11.81 -14.41 -10.37
N ASN A 306 -11.88 -13.08 -10.29
CA ASN A 306 -11.43 -12.19 -11.37
C ASN A 306 -9.90 -12.04 -11.43
N MET A 307 -9.18 -12.17 -10.30
CA MET A 307 -7.72 -12.15 -10.27
C MET A 307 -7.09 -13.48 -10.71
N GLY A 308 -7.76 -14.61 -10.45
CA GLY A 308 -7.24 -15.96 -10.70
C GLY A 308 -7.61 -16.59 -12.05
N SER A 309 -8.46 -15.93 -12.86
CA SER A 309 -8.87 -16.47 -14.16
C SER A 309 -7.70 -16.42 -15.16
N ASN A 310 -6.93 -17.50 -15.22
CA ASN A 310 -5.96 -17.74 -16.27
C ASN A 310 -6.67 -17.83 -17.63
N LYS A 311 -6.05 -17.26 -18.67
CA LYS A 311 -6.61 -17.09 -20.03
C LYS A 311 -7.07 -18.37 -20.75
N GLU A 312 -6.91 -19.56 -20.17
CA GLU A 312 -7.14 -20.84 -20.86
C GLU A 312 -8.58 -21.39 -20.74
N ASP A 313 -9.41 -20.90 -19.81
CA ASP A 313 -10.82 -21.34 -19.66
C ASP A 313 -11.83 -20.52 -20.49
N LEU A 314 -11.34 -19.85 -21.55
CA LEU A 314 -12.04 -18.77 -22.27
C LEU A 314 -13.27 -19.21 -23.09
N LEU A 315 -13.59 -20.50 -23.14
CA LEU A 315 -14.67 -21.03 -23.98
C LEU A 315 -16.01 -21.20 -23.26
N LEU A 316 -16.06 -21.10 -21.93
CA LEU A 316 -17.30 -21.26 -21.13
C LEU A 316 -17.57 -20.11 -20.14
N LEU A 317 -16.73 -19.07 -20.11
CA LEU A 317 -16.84 -17.98 -19.14
C LEU A 317 -17.88 -16.92 -19.56
N PRO A 318 -18.56 -16.28 -18.57
CA PRO A 318 -19.35 -15.08 -18.80
C PRO A 318 -18.56 -14.06 -19.61
N THR A 319 -19.22 -13.35 -20.51
CA THR A 319 -18.57 -12.27 -21.27
C THR A 319 -17.86 -11.31 -20.30
N ARG A 320 -16.66 -10.81 -20.67
CA ARG A 320 -15.89 -9.86 -19.84
C ARG A 320 -16.73 -8.71 -19.29
N LYS A 321 -17.74 -8.26 -20.05
CA LYS A 321 -18.66 -7.20 -19.64
C LYS A 321 -19.56 -7.63 -18.47
N GLU A 322 -20.01 -8.88 -18.46
CA GLU A 322 -20.85 -9.43 -17.40
C GLU A 322 -20.05 -9.61 -16.09
N SER A 323 -18.79 -10.06 -16.17
CA SER A 323 -17.93 -10.13 -14.99
C SER A 323 -17.60 -8.75 -14.42
N SER A 324 -17.31 -7.77 -15.29
CA SER A 324 -17.14 -6.36 -14.92
C SER A 324 -18.38 -5.75 -14.28
N ARG A 325 -19.57 -6.06 -14.82
CA ARG A 325 -20.84 -5.61 -14.25
C ARG A 325 -21.06 -6.19 -12.85
N ARG A 326 -20.90 -7.50 -12.70
CA ARG A 326 -21.10 -8.20 -11.43
C ARG A 326 -20.18 -7.66 -10.33
N ILE A 327 -18.89 -7.47 -10.64
CA ILE A 327 -17.96 -6.92 -9.66
C ILE A 327 -18.29 -5.46 -9.31
N TRP A 328 -18.78 -4.68 -10.26
CA TRP A 328 -19.27 -3.32 -10.00
C TRP A 328 -20.49 -3.32 -9.07
N GLU A 329 -21.49 -4.15 -9.34
CA GLU A 329 -22.70 -4.25 -8.52
C GLU A 329 -22.35 -4.65 -7.09
N ASP A 330 -21.51 -5.68 -6.92
CA ASP A 330 -21.08 -6.11 -5.59
C ASP A 330 -20.26 -5.06 -4.86
N THR A 331 -19.35 -4.37 -5.56
CA THR A 331 -18.56 -3.28 -4.97
C THR A 331 -19.47 -2.13 -4.54
N SER A 332 -20.43 -1.74 -5.39
CA SER A 332 -21.38 -0.66 -5.11
C SER A 332 -22.25 -0.97 -3.88
N ILE A 333 -22.79 -2.19 -3.80
CA ILE A 333 -23.62 -2.63 -2.68
C ILE A 333 -22.78 -2.71 -1.39
N TYR A 334 -21.58 -3.29 -1.46
CA TYR A 334 -20.63 -3.34 -0.34
C TYR A 334 -20.29 -1.94 0.19
N LEU A 335 -19.92 -1.01 -0.69
CA LEU A 335 -19.56 0.36 -0.28
C LEU A 335 -20.73 1.08 0.39
N LYS A 336 -21.95 0.94 -0.14
CA LYS A 336 -23.16 1.49 0.48
C LYS A 336 -23.40 0.91 1.87
N ALA A 337 -23.25 -0.40 2.04
CA ALA A 337 -23.42 -1.06 3.33
C ALA A 337 -22.38 -0.60 4.37
N ILE A 338 -21.10 -0.48 3.97
CA ILE A 338 -20.05 0.04 4.86
C ILE A 338 -20.34 1.49 5.27
N VAL A 339 -20.72 2.35 4.32
CA VAL A 339 -21.08 3.75 4.64
C VAL A 339 -22.28 3.81 5.57
N SER A 340 -23.29 2.95 5.39
CA SER A 340 -24.44 2.83 6.30
C SER A 340 -24.00 2.51 7.73
N VAL A 341 -23.18 1.47 7.90
CA VAL A 341 -22.63 1.08 9.21
C VAL A 341 -21.87 2.23 9.87
N MET A 342 -20.97 2.89 9.13
CA MET A 342 -20.18 4.01 9.69
C MET A 342 -21.05 5.21 10.07
N THR A 343 -22.10 5.49 9.29
CA THR A 343 -23.06 6.55 9.59
C THR A 343 -23.85 6.22 10.86
N PHE A 344 -24.22 4.96 11.04
CA PHE A 344 -24.98 4.50 12.20
C PHE A 344 -24.14 4.49 13.48
N ILE A 345 -22.87 4.09 13.41
CA ILE A 345 -21.89 4.25 14.52
C ILE A 345 -21.81 5.72 14.97
N ARG A 346 -21.76 6.66 14.01
CA ARG A 346 -21.70 8.09 14.30
C ARG A 346 -22.99 8.59 14.96
N SER A 347 -24.16 8.19 14.47
CA SER A 347 -25.47 8.54 15.06
C SER A 347 -25.59 8.05 16.51
N ILE A 348 -25.19 6.81 16.80
CA ILE A 348 -25.18 6.27 18.17
C ILE A 348 -24.25 7.08 19.08
N SER A 349 -23.07 7.48 18.57
CA SER A 349 -22.12 8.30 19.34
C SER A 349 -22.67 9.67 19.71
N THR A 350 -23.47 10.28 18.82
CA THR A 350 -24.01 11.64 19.01
C THR A 350 -25.30 11.65 19.82
N GLU A 351 -26.16 10.64 19.67
CA GLU A 351 -27.51 10.64 20.25
C GLU A 351 -27.58 10.00 21.64
N GLU A 352 -26.74 9.00 21.93
CA GLU A 352 -26.80 8.23 23.19
C GLU A 352 -25.59 8.52 24.11
N GLU A 353 -24.78 9.54 23.78
CA GLU A 353 -23.49 9.85 24.43
C GLU A 353 -22.54 8.62 24.54
N PHE A 354 -22.73 7.65 23.64
CA PHE A 354 -22.05 6.37 23.70
C PHE A 354 -20.60 6.49 23.22
N VAL A 355 -19.66 6.00 24.02
CA VAL A 355 -18.22 6.10 23.73
C VAL A 355 -17.69 4.79 23.15
N TRP A 356 -17.52 4.75 21.82
CA TRP A 356 -16.88 3.61 21.17
C TRP A 356 -15.41 3.43 21.61
N PRO A 357 -14.95 2.17 21.74
CA PRO A 357 -13.54 1.83 21.86
C PRO A 357 -12.66 2.53 20.80
N LYS A 358 -11.44 2.90 21.20
CA LYS A 358 -10.47 3.57 20.30
C LYS A 358 -10.17 2.73 19.05
N SER A 359 -10.12 1.41 19.19
CA SER A 359 -9.90 0.46 18.09
C SER A 359 -10.97 0.60 17.00
N ILE A 360 -12.25 0.70 17.38
CA ILE A 360 -13.37 0.88 16.44
C ILE A 360 -13.26 2.23 15.75
N LYS A 361 -13.06 3.33 16.50
CA LYS A 361 -12.92 4.67 15.91
C LYS A 361 -11.80 4.73 14.86
N GLN A 362 -10.62 4.16 15.18
CA GLN A 362 -9.49 4.12 14.25
C GLN A 362 -9.75 3.19 13.06
N GLY A 363 -10.38 2.05 13.31
CA GLY A 363 -10.81 1.12 12.26
C GLY A 363 -11.77 1.77 11.27
N CYS A 364 -12.80 2.47 11.74
CA CYS A 364 -13.74 3.21 10.91
C CYS A 364 -13.04 4.24 10.03
N LEU A 365 -12.14 5.06 10.61
CA LEU A 365 -11.36 6.06 9.85
C LEU A 365 -10.52 5.41 8.76
N TYR A 366 -9.86 4.30 9.07
CA TYR A 366 -9.03 3.57 8.12
C TYR A 366 -9.87 2.99 6.97
N VAL A 367 -11.00 2.33 7.29
CA VAL A 367 -11.92 1.78 6.28
C VAL A 367 -12.48 2.89 5.39
N THR A 368 -12.85 4.05 5.93
CA THR A 368 -13.31 5.20 5.14
C THR A 368 -12.25 5.68 4.14
N ARG A 369 -10.97 5.74 4.54
CA ARG A 369 -9.89 6.11 3.61
C ARG A 369 -9.71 5.06 2.51
N MET A 370 -9.73 3.79 2.88
CA MET A 370 -9.60 2.69 1.92
C MET A 370 -10.74 2.65 0.91
N THR A 371 -11.98 2.86 1.34
CA THR A 371 -13.15 2.89 0.43
C THR A 371 -13.13 4.12 -0.48
N ALA A 372 -12.62 5.26 -0.02
CA ALA A 372 -12.42 6.44 -0.86
C ALA A 372 -11.36 6.21 -1.95
N GLU A 373 -10.22 5.58 -1.62
CA GLU A 373 -9.19 5.23 -2.61
C GLU A 373 -9.70 4.20 -3.61
N VAL A 374 -10.50 3.21 -3.17
CA VAL A 374 -11.18 2.28 -4.09
C VAL A 374 -12.07 3.03 -5.07
N ALA A 375 -12.91 3.95 -4.60
CA ALA A 375 -13.81 4.72 -5.48
C ALA A 375 -13.03 5.59 -6.48
N LYS A 376 -11.93 6.19 -6.04
CA LYS A 376 -11.02 6.99 -6.88
C LYS A 376 -10.37 6.12 -7.97
N LEU A 377 -9.75 4.99 -7.59
CA LEU A 377 -9.12 4.06 -8.52
C LEU A 377 -10.13 3.49 -9.51
N TRP A 378 -11.33 3.16 -9.04
CA TRP A 378 -12.42 2.66 -9.88
C TRP A 378 -12.78 3.64 -10.99
N ASN A 379 -13.01 4.91 -10.63
CA ASN A 379 -13.35 5.95 -11.59
C ASN A 379 -12.20 6.31 -12.53
N SER A 380 -10.97 5.97 -12.17
CA SER A 380 -9.78 6.12 -13.04
C SER A 380 -9.51 4.90 -13.94
N SER A 381 -10.17 3.75 -13.69
CA SER A 381 -9.99 2.56 -14.52
C SER A 381 -10.71 2.72 -15.85
N SER A 382 -9.93 2.68 -16.93
CA SER A 382 -10.47 2.74 -18.30
C SER A 382 -11.43 1.59 -18.62
N THR A 383 -11.23 0.40 -18.03
CA THR A 383 -12.10 -0.75 -18.30
C THR A 383 -13.53 -0.51 -17.81
N PHE A 384 -13.69 0.01 -16.59
CA PHE A 384 -15.02 0.24 -16.02
C PHE A 384 -15.65 1.54 -16.55
N ALA A 385 -14.83 2.55 -16.85
CA ALA A 385 -15.29 3.80 -17.44
C ALA A 385 -15.85 3.62 -18.87
N GLU A 386 -15.20 2.78 -19.70
CA GLU A 386 -15.68 2.43 -21.05
C GLU A 386 -17.05 1.73 -21.00
N ASP A 387 -17.30 0.93 -19.96
CA ASP A 387 -18.57 0.24 -19.76
C ASP A 387 -19.64 1.09 -19.03
N GLY A 388 -19.32 2.33 -18.63
CA GLY A 388 -20.23 3.23 -17.92
C GLY A 388 -20.43 2.94 -16.43
N PHE A 389 -19.60 2.08 -15.84
CA PHE A 389 -19.69 1.64 -14.45
C PHE A 389 -18.92 2.57 -13.50
N PHE A 390 -19.53 3.69 -13.13
CA PHE A 390 -18.96 4.66 -12.19
C PHE A 390 -19.37 4.39 -10.74
N LEU A 391 -18.49 4.72 -9.78
CA LEU A 391 -18.81 4.72 -8.35
C LEU A 391 -18.98 6.15 -7.85
N GLY A 392 -20.08 6.44 -7.15
CA GLY A 392 -20.31 7.71 -6.48
C GLY A 392 -20.75 8.88 -7.38
N ARG A 393 -20.78 8.73 -8.71
CA ARG A 393 -21.56 9.64 -9.56
C ARG A 393 -23.02 9.28 -9.43
N GLN A 394 -23.74 10.00 -8.57
CA GLN A 394 -25.19 10.07 -8.68
C GLN A 394 -25.48 10.61 -10.08
N GLU A 395 -26.16 9.81 -10.90
CA GLU A 395 -26.61 10.21 -12.23
C GLU A 395 -27.29 11.57 -12.07
N ARG A 396 -26.58 12.65 -12.39
CA ARG A 396 -27.24 13.92 -12.69
C ARG A 396 -27.91 13.63 -14.00
N SER A 397 -29.15 13.16 -13.93
CA SER A 397 -30.02 12.95 -15.07
C SER A 397 -29.88 14.15 -15.97
N SER A 398 -29.16 13.99 -17.07
CA SER A 398 -29.20 14.90 -18.20
C SER A 398 -30.53 14.66 -18.91
N SER A 399 -31.62 14.94 -18.20
CA SER A 399 -32.93 15.19 -18.78
C SER A 399 -32.91 16.62 -19.31
N VAL A 400 -32.17 16.82 -20.39
CA VAL A 400 -32.45 17.87 -21.38
C VAL A 400 -32.79 17.10 -22.65
N SER A 401 -33.99 16.53 -22.66
CA SER A 401 -34.63 16.20 -23.93
C SER A 401 -35.08 17.54 -24.49
N GLU A 402 -34.45 17.94 -25.59
CA GLU A 402 -34.91 19.00 -26.47
C GLU A 402 -36.41 18.81 -26.73
N GLN A 403 -37.21 19.78 -26.30
CA GLN A 403 -38.62 19.87 -26.61
C GLN A 403 -38.71 20.61 -27.95
N PRO A 404 -39.22 19.99 -29.04
CA PRO A 404 -39.41 20.69 -30.29
C PRO A 404 -40.50 21.76 -30.09
N SER A 405 -40.13 23.00 -30.39
CA SER A 405 -41.02 24.15 -30.44
C SER A 405 -42.19 23.88 -31.40
N SER A 406 -43.40 23.73 -30.86
CA SER A 406 -44.63 23.92 -31.62
C SER A 406 -45.30 25.22 -31.18
N PRO A 407 -45.68 26.11 -32.12
CA PRO A 407 -46.48 27.28 -31.82
C PRO A 407 -47.96 26.89 -31.72
N TYR A 408 -48.75 27.78 -31.13
CA TYR A 408 -50.20 27.69 -30.87
C TYR A 408 -50.62 26.89 -29.62
N CYS A 409 -50.92 27.62 -28.54
CA CYS A 409 -52.30 27.65 -28.07
C CYS A 409 -52.56 28.87 -27.18
N THR A 410 -53.64 29.57 -27.50
CA THR A 410 -54.19 30.75 -26.86
C THR A 410 -54.83 30.44 -25.50
N SER A 411 -54.64 31.38 -24.56
CA SER A 411 -55.51 31.87 -23.47
C SER A 411 -56.99 31.41 -23.47
N PRO A 412 -57.73 31.41 -22.32
CA PRO A 412 -57.73 32.54 -21.36
C PRO A 412 -57.98 32.28 -19.86
N ALA A 413 -57.59 33.31 -19.10
CA ALA A 413 -58.22 33.92 -17.92
C ALA A 413 -59.10 33.07 -16.99
N SER A 414 -58.77 33.10 -15.70
CA SER A 414 -59.75 33.34 -14.63
C SER A 414 -59.08 33.90 -13.39
N THR A 415 -59.38 35.18 -13.16
CA THR A 415 -59.26 35.96 -11.94
C THR A 415 -60.18 35.38 -10.87
N ILE A 416 -59.67 35.05 -9.67
CA ILE A 416 -60.48 34.99 -8.44
C ILE A 416 -59.65 35.63 -7.32
N ASP A 417 -60.03 36.87 -7.00
CA ASP A 417 -59.86 37.52 -5.70
C ASP A 417 -60.59 36.75 -4.59
N ILE A 418 -60.11 36.85 -3.34
CA ILE A 418 -60.92 37.01 -2.10
C ILE A 418 -59.97 37.12 -0.88
N PRO A 419 -60.35 37.86 0.18
CA PRO A 419 -59.51 38.87 0.79
C PRO A 419 -59.02 38.57 2.22
N LYS A 420 -58.13 39.46 2.69
CA LYS A 420 -57.79 39.69 4.11
C LYS A 420 -58.94 40.32 4.89
N ASN A 421 -59.16 39.81 6.10
CA ASN A 421 -59.56 40.45 7.38
C ASN A 421 -60.11 39.31 8.25
N THR A 422 -59.78 39.11 9.53
CA THR A 422 -59.38 40.01 10.62
C THR A 422 -58.70 39.15 11.68
#